data_AF-A0A2L2NZV9-F1
#
_entry.id   AF-A0A2L2NZV9-F1
#
_cell.length_a   1.000
_cell.length_b   1.000
_cell.length_c   1.000
_cell.angle_alpha   90.00
_cell.angle_beta   90.00
_cell.angle_gamma   90.00
#
_symmetry.space_group_name_H-M   'P 1'
#
loop_
_entity.id
_entity.type
_entity.pdbx_description
1 polymer ?
#
loop_
_entity_poly.entity_id
_entity_poly.type
_entity_poly.pdbx_seq_one_letter_code
_entity_poly.pdbx_strand_id
1 'polypeptide(L)'
;MKVRPLPILVTSVAIFGAIFGCLQLVTAAPAPLFRPVLKDIRSQLPKDMVIRLPAFVPNADIKGVNTYAIVRGYQSEYGGGFFAVDFASVPDCSATFCNMGNIFVMRDNPKDENSGLSEDYRNAKPINLKSGIRGFYFYARSGSAGYRHHVFWKQNGLFFEVQSRALSKQQVINMAISMVQESTIKSAR
;
A
#
# COMPACT_ATOMS: atom_id res chain seq x y z
N MET A 1 52.98 -51.47 -32.27
CA MET A 1 52.00 -52.22 -31.45
C MET A 1 50.78 -51.34 -31.23
N LYS A 2 49.59 -51.90 -31.46
CA LYS A 2 48.30 -51.21 -31.58
C LYS A 2 47.50 -51.48 -30.30
N VAL A 3 47.29 -50.48 -29.46
CA VAL A 3 46.44 -50.60 -28.26
C VAL A 3 45.18 -49.76 -28.49
N ARG A 4 44.02 -50.41 -28.46
CA ARG A 4 42.70 -49.79 -28.65
C ARG A 4 42.20 -49.24 -27.30
N PRO A 5 41.52 -48.08 -27.27
CA PRO A 5 40.87 -47.58 -26.06
C PRO A 5 39.56 -48.34 -25.78
N LEU A 6 39.34 -48.66 -24.50
CA LEU A 6 38.10 -49.22 -23.97
C LEU A 6 37.16 -48.06 -23.58
N PRO A 7 35.90 -48.00 -24.04
CA PRO A 7 34.98 -46.95 -23.60
C PRO A 7 34.35 -47.33 -22.26
N ILE A 8 34.59 -46.52 -21.22
CA ILE A 8 33.85 -46.62 -19.96
C ILE A 8 32.59 -45.77 -20.09
N LEU A 9 31.44 -46.42 -20.18
CA LEU A 9 30.13 -45.80 -20.16
C LEU A 9 29.81 -45.41 -18.70
N VAL A 10 29.84 -44.11 -18.39
CA VAL A 10 29.31 -43.59 -17.11
C VAL A 10 27.90 -43.09 -17.37
N THR A 11 26.91 -43.91 -17.05
CA THR A 11 25.50 -43.52 -17.06
C THR A 11 25.18 -42.67 -15.83
N SER A 12 25.16 -41.34 -16.00
CA SER A 12 24.57 -40.42 -15.00
C SER A 12 23.05 -40.52 -15.04
N VAL A 13 22.47 -41.08 -13.98
CA VAL A 13 21.03 -41.08 -13.73
C VAL A 13 20.60 -39.68 -13.32
N ALA A 14 19.96 -38.95 -14.23
CA ALA A 14 19.29 -37.70 -13.93
C ALA A 14 17.97 -38.00 -13.20
N ILE A 15 17.96 -37.93 -11.87
CA ILE A 15 16.73 -37.95 -11.08
C ILE A 15 16.07 -36.58 -11.24
N PHE A 16 15.26 -36.42 -12.29
CA PHE A 16 14.31 -35.32 -12.40
C PHE A 16 13.16 -35.58 -11.42
N GLY A 17 13.40 -35.26 -10.14
CA GLY A 17 12.34 -35.13 -9.16
C GLY A 17 11.49 -33.92 -9.53
N ALA A 18 10.37 -34.16 -10.21
CA ALA A 18 9.34 -33.16 -10.45
C ALA A 18 8.71 -32.77 -9.11
N ILE A 19 9.34 -31.82 -8.42
CA ILE A 19 8.69 -31.09 -7.33
C ILE A 19 7.61 -30.24 -8.01
N PHE A 20 6.43 -30.82 -8.19
CA PHE A 20 5.18 -30.08 -8.38
C PHE A 20 4.88 -29.35 -7.07
N GLY A 21 5.69 -28.33 -6.78
CA GLY A 21 5.37 -27.34 -5.79
C GLY A 21 4.08 -26.69 -6.25
N CYS A 22 2.98 -27.02 -5.56
CA CYS A 22 1.72 -26.31 -5.70
C CYS A 22 2.04 -24.85 -5.42
N LEU A 23 2.20 -24.05 -6.48
CA LEU A 23 2.30 -22.61 -6.40
C LEU A 23 0.94 -22.18 -5.87
N GLN A 24 0.83 -22.11 -4.54
CA GLN A 24 -0.26 -21.41 -3.90
C GLN A 24 -0.10 -19.97 -4.38
N LEU A 25 -0.87 -19.62 -5.41
CA LEU A 25 -1.20 -18.25 -5.73
C LEU A 25 -1.89 -17.72 -4.48
N VAL A 26 -1.10 -17.24 -3.53
CA VAL A 26 -1.57 -16.38 -2.47
C VAL A 26 -2.05 -15.14 -3.20
N THR A 27 -3.33 -15.13 -3.54
CA THR A 27 -3.99 -13.98 -4.13
C THR A 27 -3.98 -12.93 -3.05
N ALA A 28 -3.01 -12.02 -3.14
CA ALA A 28 -2.92 -10.86 -2.28
C ALA A 28 -4.28 -10.15 -2.32
N ALA A 29 -4.92 -10.07 -1.16
CA ALA A 29 -6.26 -9.52 -0.99
C ALA A 29 -6.25 -8.45 0.09
N PRO A 30 -6.96 -7.32 -0.12
CA PRO A 30 -7.10 -6.29 0.91
C PRO A 30 -7.68 -6.82 2.22
N ALA A 31 -7.35 -6.13 3.32
CA ALA A 31 -7.90 -6.39 4.65
C ALA A 31 -9.43 -6.52 4.59
N PRO A 32 -10.05 -7.43 5.37
CA PRO A 32 -11.50 -7.62 5.39
C PRO A 32 -12.31 -6.33 5.50
N LEU A 33 -11.79 -5.35 6.26
CA LEU A 33 -12.34 -3.99 6.41
C LEU A 33 -12.69 -3.30 5.07
N PHE A 34 -11.89 -3.50 4.03
CA PHE A 34 -12.10 -2.83 2.74
C PHE A 34 -12.98 -3.60 1.77
N ARG A 35 -13.25 -4.88 2.03
CA ARG A 35 -14.02 -5.74 1.11
C ARG A 35 -15.41 -5.14 0.78
N PRO A 36 -16.18 -4.61 1.75
CA PRO A 36 -17.48 -4.03 1.46
C PRO A 36 -17.45 -2.84 0.49
N VAL A 37 -16.34 -2.07 0.48
CA VAL A 37 -16.23 -0.84 -0.32
C VAL A 37 -15.45 -1.02 -1.63
N LEU A 38 -14.99 -2.24 -1.97
CA LEU A 38 -14.21 -2.48 -3.19
C LEU A 38 -14.98 -2.09 -4.46
N LYS A 39 -16.29 -2.32 -4.49
CA LYS A 39 -17.14 -1.93 -5.62
C LYS A 39 -17.15 -0.41 -5.81
N ASP A 40 -17.27 0.33 -4.71
CA ASP A 40 -17.32 1.79 -4.72
C ASP A 40 -15.96 2.40 -5.06
N ILE A 41 -14.87 1.78 -4.60
CA ILE A 41 -13.52 2.16 -5.00
C ILE A 41 -13.37 2.04 -6.52
N ARG A 42 -13.70 0.87 -7.09
CA ARG A 42 -13.57 0.64 -8.54
C ARG A 42 -14.46 1.59 -9.35
N SER A 43 -15.64 1.92 -8.85
CA SER A 43 -16.60 2.80 -9.54
C SER A 43 -16.26 4.28 -9.42
N GLN A 44 -15.44 4.70 -8.46
CA GLN A 44 -15.08 6.10 -8.23
C GLN A 44 -13.63 6.45 -8.58
N LEU A 45 -12.74 5.46 -8.63
CA LEU A 45 -11.34 5.66 -8.98
C LEU A 45 -11.23 6.21 -10.42
N PRO A 46 -10.50 7.30 -10.67
CA PRO A 46 -10.30 7.83 -12.01
C PRO A 46 -9.69 6.81 -12.96
N LYS A 47 -9.95 6.98 -14.26
CA LYS A 47 -9.29 6.20 -15.31
C LYS A 47 -7.78 6.36 -15.16
N ASP A 48 -7.04 5.29 -15.46
CA ASP A 48 -5.58 5.20 -15.38
C ASP A 48 -4.96 5.35 -13.98
N MET A 49 -5.78 5.47 -12.92
CA MET A 49 -5.29 5.38 -11.55
C MET A 49 -5.47 3.98 -11.01
N VAL A 50 -4.56 3.60 -10.10
CA VAL A 50 -4.67 2.38 -9.32
C VAL A 50 -4.48 2.70 -7.85
N ILE A 51 -5.27 2.09 -6.98
CA ILE A 51 -5.07 2.17 -5.53
C ILE A 51 -4.54 0.84 -5.00
N ARG A 52 -3.76 0.91 -3.92
CA ARG A 52 -3.30 -0.23 -3.14
C ARG A 52 -3.91 -0.10 -1.75
N LEU A 53 -4.55 -1.16 -1.27
CA LEU A 53 -5.10 -1.21 0.08
C LEU A 53 -4.25 -2.18 0.91
N PRO A 54 -4.12 -1.99 2.22
CA PRO A 54 -3.28 -2.84 3.03
C PRO A 54 -3.93 -4.21 3.22
N ALA A 55 -3.09 -5.22 3.42
CA ALA A 55 -3.54 -6.59 3.72
C ALA A 55 -4.14 -6.70 5.15
N PHE A 56 -3.77 -5.78 6.03
CA PHE A 56 -4.29 -5.68 7.39
C PHE A 56 -4.38 -4.22 7.83
N VAL A 57 -5.31 -3.93 8.73
CA VAL A 57 -5.36 -2.64 9.44
C VAL A 57 -5.24 -2.97 10.92
N PRO A 58 -4.15 -2.56 11.60
CA PRO A 58 -4.00 -2.84 13.02
C PRO A 58 -5.21 -2.28 13.77
N ASN A 59 -5.64 -2.99 14.80
CA ASN A 59 -6.75 -2.59 15.66
C ASN A 59 -8.15 -2.60 15.01
N ALA A 60 -8.28 -2.95 13.73
CA ALA A 60 -9.59 -3.08 13.08
C ALA A 60 -10.47 -4.19 13.69
N ASP A 61 -9.84 -5.19 14.31
CA ASP A 61 -10.49 -6.34 14.95
C ASP A 61 -10.43 -6.30 16.48
N ILE A 62 -10.05 -5.16 17.10
CA ILE A 62 -10.08 -5.05 18.56
C ILE A 62 -11.52 -5.01 19.04
N LYS A 63 -11.88 -5.96 19.92
CA LYS A 63 -13.19 -6.01 20.57
C LYS A 63 -13.53 -4.65 21.19
N GLY A 64 -14.63 -4.05 20.73
CA GLY A 64 -15.15 -2.78 21.24
C GLY A 64 -14.81 -1.55 20.40
N VAL A 65 -13.96 -1.66 19.36
CA VAL A 65 -13.71 -0.57 18.41
C VAL A 65 -14.12 -1.03 17.02
N ASN A 66 -15.30 -0.61 16.56
CA ASN A 66 -15.71 -0.85 15.20
C ASN A 66 -14.90 0.06 14.26
N THR A 67 -14.24 -0.52 13.27
CA THR A 67 -13.55 0.24 12.22
C THR A 67 -14.35 0.13 10.92
N TYR A 68 -14.51 1.24 10.22
CA TYR A 68 -15.27 1.33 8.97
C TYR A 68 -14.41 1.93 7.88
N ALA A 69 -14.42 1.34 6.68
CA ALA A 69 -13.83 1.95 5.49
C ALA A 69 -14.83 2.92 4.85
N ILE A 70 -14.39 4.11 4.47
CA ILE A 70 -15.23 5.15 3.84
C ILE A 70 -14.54 5.65 2.58
N VAL A 71 -15.21 5.53 1.43
CA VAL A 71 -14.69 6.04 0.16
C VAL A 71 -14.99 7.53 0.05
N ARG A 72 -13.97 8.36 -0.12
CA ARG A 72 -14.13 9.83 -0.28
C ARG A 72 -14.20 10.29 -1.72
N GLY A 73 -13.98 9.38 -2.67
CA GLY A 73 -13.95 9.68 -4.09
C GLY A 73 -12.71 10.47 -4.50
N TYR A 74 -12.74 10.97 -5.74
CA TYR A 74 -11.69 11.83 -6.27
C TYR A 74 -11.96 13.29 -5.89
N GLN A 75 -10.98 13.94 -5.29
CA GLN A 75 -11.01 15.34 -4.93
C GLN A 75 -9.96 16.07 -5.75
N SER A 76 -10.40 17.09 -6.49
CA SER A 76 -9.52 17.96 -7.27
C SER A 76 -9.23 19.20 -6.45
N GLU A 77 -8.15 19.17 -5.66
CA GLU A 77 -7.68 20.34 -4.91
C GLU A 77 -6.30 20.78 -5.42
N TYR A 78 -6.03 22.09 -5.40
CA TYR A 78 -4.70 22.69 -5.64
C TYR A 78 -3.93 22.20 -6.88
N GLY A 79 -4.61 21.96 -8.00
CA GLY A 79 -3.95 21.65 -9.28
C GLY A 79 -3.51 20.19 -9.47
N GLY A 80 -3.77 19.31 -8.48
CA GLY A 80 -3.53 17.87 -8.59
C GLY A 80 -4.54 17.11 -7.76
N GLY A 81 -5.34 16.24 -8.40
CA GLY A 81 -6.38 15.53 -7.66
C GLY A 81 -5.91 14.22 -7.03
N PHE A 82 -6.57 13.85 -5.95
CA PHE A 82 -6.30 12.64 -5.19
C PHE A 82 -7.56 11.80 -5.03
N PHE A 83 -7.38 10.49 -4.88
CA PHE A 83 -8.43 9.56 -4.48
C PHE A 83 -8.12 9.03 -3.08
N ALA A 84 -9.11 9.04 -2.19
CA ALA A 84 -8.91 8.64 -0.79
C ALA A 84 -9.91 7.59 -0.32
N VAL A 85 -9.40 6.71 0.56
CA VAL A 85 -10.19 5.78 1.37
C VAL A 85 -9.82 5.99 2.82
N ASP A 86 -10.81 6.36 3.63
CA ASP A 86 -10.63 6.57 5.05
C ASP A 86 -10.86 5.25 5.79
N PHE A 87 -10.29 5.17 6.99
CA PHE A 87 -10.76 4.24 8.01
C PHE A 87 -11.09 5.04 9.29
N ALA A 88 -12.26 4.75 9.87
CA ALA A 88 -12.87 5.55 10.93
C ALA A 88 -13.52 4.67 12.00
N SER A 89 -13.74 5.23 13.19
CA SER A 89 -14.35 4.52 14.33
C SER A 89 -15.89 4.46 14.29
N VAL A 90 -16.51 5.19 13.37
CA VAL A 90 -17.96 5.22 13.15
C VAL A 90 -18.24 5.26 11.64
N PRO A 91 -19.38 4.72 11.18
CA PRO A 91 -19.81 4.87 9.79
C PRO A 91 -20.05 6.35 9.47
N ASP A 92 -19.90 6.72 8.19
CA ASP A 92 -20.18 8.07 7.68
C ASP A 92 -19.48 9.22 8.43
N CYS A 93 -18.35 8.91 9.06
CA CYS A 93 -17.55 9.87 9.79
C CYS A 93 -17.21 11.09 8.91
N SER A 94 -17.78 12.25 9.18
CA SER A 94 -17.43 13.52 8.52
C SER A 94 -16.51 14.38 9.38
N ALA A 95 -16.43 14.06 10.67
CA ALA A 95 -15.67 14.82 11.64
C ALA A 95 -14.27 14.27 11.86
N THR A 96 -13.35 15.18 12.17
CA THR A 96 -11.95 14.83 12.35
C THR A 96 -11.70 13.86 13.51
N PHE A 97 -12.54 13.90 14.55
CA PHE A 97 -12.36 13.10 15.77
C PHE A 97 -12.68 11.61 15.60
N CYS A 98 -13.45 11.23 14.58
CA CYS A 98 -13.74 9.82 14.30
C CYS A 98 -12.87 9.24 13.18
N ASN A 99 -12.17 10.07 12.41
CA ASN A 99 -11.25 9.61 11.38
C ASN A 99 -9.98 9.05 12.04
N MET A 100 -9.65 7.79 11.80
CA MET A 100 -8.47 7.14 12.38
C MET A 100 -7.27 7.25 11.45
N GLY A 101 -7.52 7.32 10.15
CA GLY A 101 -6.51 7.54 9.13
C GLY A 101 -7.09 7.51 7.72
N ASN A 102 -6.20 7.62 6.75
CA ASN A 102 -6.54 7.69 5.33
C ASN A 102 -5.48 6.98 4.49
N ILE A 103 -5.92 6.46 3.37
CA ILE A 103 -5.11 5.93 2.28
C ILE A 103 -5.37 6.82 1.07
N PHE A 104 -4.30 7.29 0.44
CA PHE A 104 -4.37 8.17 -0.73
C PHE A 104 -3.63 7.58 -1.92
N VAL A 105 -4.12 7.92 -3.11
CA VAL A 105 -3.36 7.87 -4.35
C VAL A 105 -3.50 9.18 -5.12
N MET A 106 -2.39 9.67 -5.66
CA MET A 106 -2.26 10.94 -6.38
C MET A 106 -1.47 10.75 -7.68
N ARG A 107 -1.78 11.52 -8.71
CA ARG A 107 -1.01 11.56 -9.97
C ARG A 107 0.25 12.38 -9.79
N ASP A 108 0.05 13.61 -9.39
CA ASP A 108 1.12 14.57 -9.18
C ASP A 108 1.59 14.48 -7.73
N ASN A 109 2.85 14.82 -7.51
CA ASN A 109 3.30 15.05 -6.15
C ASN A 109 2.53 16.28 -5.69
N PRO A 110 1.68 16.22 -4.64
CA PRO A 110 1.00 17.41 -4.14
C PRO A 110 2.00 18.50 -3.69
N LYS A 111 3.28 18.17 -3.64
CA LYS A 111 4.38 19.05 -3.28
C LYS A 111 5.56 18.86 -4.24
N ASP A 112 5.40 19.37 -5.46
CA ASP A 112 6.54 19.62 -6.35
C ASP A 112 7.65 20.35 -5.55
N GLU A 113 8.91 20.02 -5.81
CA GLU A 113 10.09 20.40 -4.99
C GLU A 113 10.20 21.91 -4.67
N ASN A 114 9.55 22.76 -5.46
CA ASN A 114 9.50 24.21 -5.30
C ASN A 114 8.34 24.74 -4.44
N SER A 115 7.42 23.88 -3.99
CA SER A 115 6.21 24.30 -3.27
C SER A 115 6.44 24.61 -1.78
N GLY A 116 7.70 24.70 -1.34
CA GLY A 116 8.03 24.85 0.07
C GLY A 116 7.53 23.65 0.85
N LEU A 117 8.20 22.50 0.70
CA LEU A 117 7.99 21.34 1.57
C LEU A 117 7.83 21.84 3.01
N SER A 118 6.67 21.59 3.62
CA SER A 118 6.44 21.95 5.02
C SER A 118 7.62 21.42 5.84
N GLU A 119 8.03 22.15 6.87
CA GLU A 119 9.22 21.80 7.68
C GLU A 119 9.25 20.31 8.10
N ASP A 120 8.07 19.72 8.26
CA ASP A 120 7.85 18.30 8.50
C ASP A 120 8.46 17.36 7.44
N TYR A 121 8.39 17.72 6.14
CA TYR A 121 8.98 16.94 5.05
C TYR A 121 10.51 17.04 5.05
N ARG A 122 11.09 18.16 5.49
CA ARG A 122 12.55 18.29 5.64
C ARG A 122 13.10 17.30 6.68
N ASN A 123 12.26 16.93 7.65
CA ASN A 123 12.59 15.96 8.68
C ASN A 123 12.17 14.53 8.33
N ALA A 124 11.68 14.29 7.11
CA ALA A 124 11.25 12.97 6.68
C ALA A 124 12.43 11.99 6.66
N LYS A 125 12.17 10.79 7.16
CA LYS A 125 13.17 9.72 7.27
C LYS A 125 12.94 8.71 6.15
N PRO A 126 13.96 8.41 5.33
CA PRO A 126 13.82 7.39 4.30
C PRO A 126 13.57 6.03 4.94
N ILE A 127 12.69 5.25 4.33
CA ILE A 127 12.37 3.88 4.75
C ILE A 127 12.34 2.96 3.53
N ASN A 128 12.62 1.68 3.75
CA ASN A 128 12.51 0.64 2.73
C ASN A 128 11.17 -0.08 2.91
N LEU A 129 10.33 -0.10 1.88
CA LEU A 129 9.01 -0.75 1.93
C LEU A 129 9.03 -2.17 1.34
N LYS A 130 9.80 -2.35 0.26
CA LYS A 130 10.07 -3.64 -0.37
C LYS A 130 11.40 -3.53 -1.14
N SER A 131 11.97 -4.65 -1.58
CA SER A 131 13.06 -4.63 -2.57
C SER A 131 12.72 -3.72 -3.75
N GLY A 132 13.54 -2.68 -3.95
CA GLY A 132 13.39 -1.69 -5.01
C GLY A 132 12.36 -0.57 -4.76
N ILE A 133 11.59 -0.61 -3.67
CA ILE A 133 10.56 0.40 -3.36
C ILE A 133 10.91 1.10 -2.06
N ARG A 134 11.25 2.38 -2.19
CA ARG A 134 11.60 3.28 -1.10
C ARG A 134 10.48 4.28 -0.87
N GLY A 135 10.34 4.71 0.37
CA GLY A 135 9.42 5.76 0.77
C GLY A 135 10.03 6.64 1.84
N PHE A 136 9.19 7.51 2.38
CA PHE A 136 9.53 8.41 3.46
C PHE A 136 8.50 8.27 4.58
N TYR A 137 9.00 8.31 5.80
CA TYR A 137 8.19 8.43 7.00
C TYR A 137 8.35 9.83 7.60
N PHE A 138 7.26 10.43 8.04
CA PHE A 138 7.31 11.66 8.84
C PHE A 138 6.11 11.71 9.80
N TYR A 139 6.23 12.55 10.83
CA TYR A 139 5.17 12.84 11.78
C TYR A 139 4.84 14.32 11.67
N ALA A 140 3.65 14.63 11.17
CA ALA A 140 3.28 15.97 10.75
C ALA A 140 1.87 16.33 11.18
N ARG A 141 1.58 17.62 11.20
CA ARG A 141 0.23 18.11 11.41
C ARG A 141 -0.59 17.99 10.12
N SER A 142 -1.74 17.34 10.20
CA SER A 142 -2.70 17.20 9.10
C SER A 142 -3.88 18.16 9.30
N GLY A 143 -3.66 19.43 8.96
CA GLY A 143 -4.68 20.49 9.10
C GLY A 143 -5.23 20.63 10.54
N SER A 144 -6.56 20.63 10.66
CA SER A 144 -7.28 20.64 11.94
C SER A 144 -7.28 19.29 12.66
N ALA A 145 -6.75 18.22 12.03
CA ALA A 145 -6.75 16.87 12.57
C ALA A 145 -5.66 16.53 13.56
N GLY A 146 -4.84 17.51 13.90
CA GLY A 146 -3.68 17.30 14.74
C GLY A 146 -2.60 16.50 14.03
N TYR A 147 -1.73 15.88 14.80
CA TYR A 147 -0.57 15.17 14.28
C TYR A 147 -0.90 13.74 13.85
N ARG A 148 -0.25 13.28 12.79
CA ARG A 148 -0.41 11.94 12.22
C ARG A 148 0.94 11.37 11.83
N HIS A 149 1.04 10.06 11.88
CA HIS A 149 2.13 9.32 11.24
C HIS A 149 1.80 9.17 9.76
N HIS A 150 2.75 9.51 8.89
CA HIS A 150 2.61 9.41 7.45
C HIS A 150 3.68 8.47 6.88
N VAL A 151 3.29 7.69 5.88
CA VAL A 151 4.21 6.98 5.01
C VAL A 151 3.84 7.29 3.56
N PHE A 152 4.81 7.83 2.83
CA PHE A 152 4.65 8.28 1.45
C PHE A 152 5.62 7.55 0.53
N TRP A 153 5.20 7.14 -0.65
CA TRP A 153 6.09 6.53 -1.65
C TRP A 153 5.57 6.73 -3.08
N LYS A 154 6.46 6.49 -4.05
CA LYS A 154 6.13 6.49 -5.48
C LYS A 154 6.20 5.07 -6.03
N GLN A 155 5.20 4.68 -6.80
CA GLN A 155 5.15 3.38 -7.47
C GLN A 155 4.28 3.47 -8.72
N ASN A 156 4.65 2.81 -9.82
CA ASN A 156 3.85 2.79 -11.05
C ASN A 156 3.46 4.19 -11.58
N GLY A 157 4.34 5.19 -11.41
CA GLY A 157 4.07 6.57 -11.81
C GLY A 157 3.12 7.36 -10.91
N LEU A 158 2.57 6.74 -9.86
CA LEU A 158 1.65 7.38 -8.90
C LEU A 158 2.31 7.56 -7.54
N PHE A 159 1.81 8.53 -6.80
CA PHE A 159 2.16 8.74 -5.39
C PHE A 159 1.11 8.11 -4.49
N PHE A 160 1.57 7.41 -3.47
CA PHE A 160 0.74 6.75 -2.49
C PHE A 160 1.08 7.28 -1.11
N GLU A 161 0.06 7.38 -0.28
CA GLU A 161 0.22 7.74 1.11
C GLU A 161 -0.69 6.89 1.98
N VAL A 162 -0.18 6.52 3.15
CA VAL A 162 -1.03 6.09 4.26
C VAL A 162 -0.69 6.91 5.49
N GLN A 163 -1.72 7.41 6.15
CA GLN A 163 -1.57 8.20 7.36
C GLN A 163 -2.51 7.72 8.46
N SER A 164 -2.09 7.87 9.72
CA SER A 164 -2.94 7.58 10.86
C SER A 164 -2.53 8.35 12.10
N ARG A 165 -3.51 8.74 12.91
CA ARG A 165 -3.32 9.22 14.29
C ARG A 165 -3.62 8.17 15.36
N ALA A 166 -4.29 7.08 14.97
CA ALA A 166 -4.70 6.00 15.87
C ALA A 166 -3.67 4.86 15.96
N LEU A 167 -2.67 4.87 15.07
CA LEU A 167 -1.65 3.83 14.95
C LEU A 167 -0.28 4.39 15.31
N SER A 168 0.56 3.56 15.90
CA SER A 168 1.98 3.88 16.11
C SER A 168 2.74 4.00 14.78
N LYS A 169 3.91 4.67 14.81
CA LYS A 169 4.86 4.73 13.70
C LYS A 169 5.06 3.36 13.02
N GLN A 170 5.40 2.32 13.78
CA GLN A 170 5.73 1.01 13.20
C GLN A 170 4.50 0.34 12.56
N GLN A 171 3.31 0.53 13.14
CA GLN A 171 2.06 0.02 12.58
C GLN A 171 1.75 0.66 11.23
N VAL A 172 1.93 1.98 11.08
CA VAL A 172 1.72 2.66 9.79
C VAL A 172 2.76 2.21 8.76
N ILE A 173 4.03 2.03 9.16
CA ILE A 173 5.07 1.49 8.27
C ILE A 173 4.73 0.07 7.81
N ASN A 174 4.34 -0.82 8.73
CA ASN A 174 3.98 -2.19 8.38
C ASN A 174 2.75 -2.24 7.45
N MET A 175 1.79 -1.35 7.67
CA MET A 175 0.62 -1.20 6.80
C MET A 175 1.05 -0.78 5.38
N ALA A 176 1.93 0.21 5.24
CA ALA A 176 2.48 0.62 3.94
C ALA A 176 3.27 -0.50 3.25
N ILE A 177 4.08 -1.26 3.99
CA ILE A 177 4.79 -2.45 3.48
C ILE A 177 3.80 -3.44 2.87
N SER A 178 2.68 -3.71 3.56
CA SER A 178 1.64 -4.61 3.02
C SER A 178 1.02 -4.06 1.74
N MET A 179 0.71 -2.76 1.67
CA MET A 179 0.13 -2.13 0.48
C MET A 179 1.02 -2.26 -0.76
N VAL A 180 2.33 -2.13 -0.57
CA VAL A 180 3.32 -2.26 -1.65
C VAL A 180 3.37 -3.69 -2.22
N GLN A 181 3.02 -4.69 -1.40
CA GLN A 181 3.01 -6.10 -1.77
C GLN A 181 1.67 -6.54 -2.37
N GLU A 182 0.58 -5.87 -2.00
CA GLU A 182 -0.78 -6.19 -2.43
C GLU A 182 -1.02 -5.99 -3.93
N SER A 183 -2.07 -6.64 -4.46
CA SER A 183 -2.49 -6.42 -5.84
C SER A 183 -3.11 -5.04 -6.00
N THR A 184 -2.92 -4.40 -7.15
CA THR A 184 -3.54 -3.10 -7.42
C THR A 184 -5.04 -3.24 -7.70
N ILE A 185 -5.82 -2.28 -7.22
CA ILE A 185 -7.24 -2.12 -7.56
C ILE A 185 -7.33 -1.05 -8.65
N LYS A 186 -7.91 -1.44 -9.79
CA LYS A 186 -8.08 -0.59 -10.97
C LYS A 186 -9.49 -0.02 -11.04
N SER A 187 -9.65 1.09 -11.77
CA SER A 187 -10.96 1.63 -12.11
C SER A 187 -11.77 0.63 -12.96
N ALA A 188 -13.09 0.64 -12.79
CA ALA A 188 -14.03 -0.10 -13.64
C ALA A 188 -14.70 0.80 -14.71
N ARG A 189 -14.34 2.09 -14.79
CA ARG A 189 -14.91 3.06 -15.74
C ARG A 189 -14.26 3.04 -17.12
#